data_AF-A0A3A5W3M8-F1
#
_entry.id   AF-A0A3A5W3M8-F1
#
_cell.length_a   1.000
_cell.length_b   1.000
_cell.length_c   1.000
_cell.angle_alpha   90.00
_cell.angle_beta   90.00
_cell.angle_gamma   90.00
#
_symmetry.space_group_name_H-M   'P 1'
#
loop_
_entity.id
_entity.type
_entity.pdbx_description
1 polymer ?
#
loop_
_entity_poly.entity_id
_entity_poly.type
_entity_poly.pdbx_seq_one_letter_code
_entity_poly.pdbx_strand_id
1 'polypeptide(L)'
;MAWLMATSLMFHPKMALAIATAVAFLSETTHHGAELRRMQRQSNRVANELQGANRQVDELQRALTRRHLELNEAIEELRRRDAVGSPAARELLKRQEEAMAAASKALEARQERNDVLLNSMERLLNVQVEQTANMQAAMSDLLQHLIAQPRAHFTMSDSVLVSENAAHEQSHLSQLNEINEWLHQQAASSP
;
A
#
# COMPACT_ATOMS: atom_id res chain seq x y z
N MET A 1 58.04 75.03 -1.53
CA MET A 1 58.88 75.63 -2.60
C MET A 1 58.19 76.74 -3.40
N ALA A 2 56.88 76.70 -3.64
CA ALA A 2 56.17 77.76 -4.38
C ALA A 2 56.17 79.14 -3.68
N TRP A 3 56.12 79.17 -2.34
CA TRP A 3 56.10 80.42 -1.57
C TRP A 3 57.42 81.22 -1.65
N LEU A 4 58.57 80.55 -1.71
CA LEU A 4 59.90 81.18 -1.87
C LEU A 4 60.13 81.74 -3.28
N MET A 5 59.55 81.12 -4.30
CA MET A 5 59.59 81.64 -5.68
C MET A 5 58.66 82.84 -5.85
N ALA A 6 57.53 82.87 -5.14
CA ALA A 6 56.59 83.99 -5.17
C ALA A 6 57.16 85.26 -4.50
N THR A 7 57.95 85.12 -3.42
CA THR A 7 58.60 86.27 -2.77
C THR A 7 59.78 86.82 -3.57
N SER A 8 60.51 85.97 -4.30
CA SER A 8 61.56 86.41 -5.25
C SER A 8 61.03 87.24 -6.42
N LEU A 9 59.74 87.12 -6.75
CA LEU A 9 59.09 87.79 -7.88
C LEU A 9 58.33 89.07 -7.47
N MET A 10 58.46 89.52 -6.22
CA MET A 10 57.75 90.68 -5.65
C MET A 10 58.02 92.01 -6.36
N PHE A 11 58.88 92.07 -7.38
CA PHE A 11 59.02 93.25 -8.22
C PHE A 11 57.90 93.42 -9.26
N HIS A 12 57.10 92.39 -9.59
CA HIS A 12 55.97 92.50 -10.54
C HIS A 12 54.75 91.63 -10.13
N PRO A 13 53.73 92.19 -9.46
CA PRO A 13 52.59 91.44 -8.91
C PRO A 13 51.76 90.68 -9.96
N LYS A 14 51.75 91.17 -11.22
CA LYS A 14 51.07 90.51 -12.34
C LYS A 14 51.67 89.14 -12.68
N MET A 15 52.98 88.97 -12.53
CA MET A 15 53.67 87.75 -12.90
C MET A 15 53.54 86.66 -11.81
N ALA A 16 53.48 87.05 -10.54
CA ALA A 16 53.26 86.11 -9.44
C ALA A 16 51.88 85.45 -9.51
N LEU A 17 50.84 86.21 -9.87
CA LEU A 17 49.48 85.72 -10.04
C LEU A 17 49.39 84.70 -11.19
N ALA A 18 50.08 84.96 -12.31
CA ALA A 18 50.15 84.06 -13.45
C ALA A 18 50.86 82.73 -13.12
N ILE A 19 51.94 82.78 -12.34
CA ILE A 19 52.64 81.56 -11.90
C ILE A 19 51.78 80.76 -10.92
N ALA A 20 51.12 81.40 -9.95
CA ALA A 20 50.27 80.71 -8.99
C ALA A 20 49.07 80.02 -9.65
N THR A 21 48.43 80.67 -10.62
CA THR A 21 47.35 80.06 -11.42
C THR A 21 47.84 78.91 -12.28
N ALA A 22 49.00 79.05 -12.94
CA ALA A 22 49.60 77.95 -13.71
C ALA A 22 49.93 76.73 -12.83
N VAL A 23 50.51 76.95 -11.65
CA VAL A 23 50.82 75.88 -10.68
C VAL A 23 49.54 75.22 -10.13
N ALA A 24 48.49 76.01 -9.85
CA ALA A 24 47.21 75.47 -9.41
C ALA A 24 46.56 74.58 -10.47
N PHE A 25 46.54 75.01 -11.74
CA PHE A 25 46.04 74.20 -12.86
C PHE A 25 46.86 72.93 -13.09
N LEU A 26 48.18 73.00 -12.98
CA LEU A 26 49.04 71.82 -13.09
C LEU A 26 48.84 70.84 -11.91
N SER A 27 48.67 71.35 -10.70
CA SER A 27 48.34 70.52 -9.53
C SER A 27 46.98 69.83 -9.71
N GLU A 28 45.95 70.56 -10.14
CA GLU A 28 44.60 70.03 -10.34
C GLU A 28 44.54 68.98 -11.47
N THR A 29 45.23 69.23 -12.59
CA THR A 29 45.29 68.28 -13.72
C THR A 29 46.00 66.97 -13.35
N THR A 30 47.06 67.03 -12.55
CA THR A 30 47.71 65.81 -12.04
C THR A 30 46.82 65.05 -11.06
N HIS A 31 46.04 65.76 -10.24
CA HIS A 31 45.09 65.17 -9.30
C HIS A 31 43.92 64.47 -10.02
N HIS A 32 43.30 65.15 -10.98
CA HIS A 32 42.21 64.60 -11.79
C HIS A 32 42.64 63.34 -12.58
N GLY A 33 43.84 63.37 -13.17
CA GLY A 33 44.37 62.21 -13.90
C GLY A 33 44.68 61.01 -13.00
N ALA A 34 44.99 61.24 -11.72
CA ALA A 34 45.20 60.17 -10.74
C ALA A 34 43.87 59.58 -10.26
N GLU A 35 42.83 60.41 -10.09
CA GLU A 35 41.50 60.00 -9.66
C GLU A 35 40.76 59.17 -10.73
N LEU A 36 40.78 59.62 -11.99
CA LEU A 36 40.27 58.85 -13.13
C LEU A 36 40.92 57.47 -13.22
N ARG A 37 42.24 57.39 -13.03
CA ARG A 37 42.98 56.13 -13.03
C ARG A 37 42.66 55.24 -11.83
N ARG A 38 42.27 55.82 -10.68
CA ARG A 38 41.81 55.07 -9.50
C ARG A 38 40.39 54.53 -9.73
N MET A 39 39.49 55.37 -10.24
CA MET A 39 38.13 54.98 -10.60
C MET A 39 38.12 53.87 -11.66
N GLN A 40 38.91 53.98 -12.73
CA GLN A 40 39.05 52.91 -13.73
C GLN A 40 39.55 51.60 -13.10
N ARG A 41 40.54 51.67 -12.21
CA ARG A 41 41.02 50.47 -11.50
C ARG A 41 39.94 49.85 -10.61
N GLN A 42 39.16 50.68 -9.90
CA GLN A 42 38.05 50.21 -9.07
C GLN A 42 36.93 49.61 -9.93
N SER A 43 36.55 50.26 -11.03
CA SER A 43 35.57 49.75 -11.98
C SER A 43 35.99 48.41 -12.55
N ASN A 44 37.26 48.27 -12.96
CA ASN A 44 37.80 47.01 -13.46
C ASN A 44 37.82 45.92 -12.38
N ARG A 45 38.11 46.27 -11.12
CA ARG A 45 38.03 45.32 -9.99
C ARG A 45 36.62 44.82 -9.77
N VAL A 46 35.65 45.73 -9.69
CA VAL A 46 34.23 45.37 -9.53
C VAL A 46 33.74 44.53 -10.71
N ALA A 47 34.12 44.87 -11.95
CA ALA A 47 33.78 44.08 -13.13
C ALA A 47 34.35 42.65 -13.03
N ASN A 48 35.60 42.50 -12.59
CA ASN A 48 36.23 41.20 -12.40
C ASN A 48 35.58 40.40 -11.27
N GLU A 49 35.22 41.05 -10.17
CA GLU A 49 34.51 40.43 -9.03
C GLU A 49 33.12 39.96 -9.45
N LEU A 50 32.34 40.79 -10.16
CA LEU A 50 31.03 40.42 -10.70
C LEU A 50 31.15 39.26 -11.70
N GLN A 51 32.18 39.27 -12.55
CA GLN A 51 32.43 38.16 -13.47
C GLN A 51 32.80 36.87 -12.70
N GLY A 52 33.57 36.97 -11.63
CA GLY A 52 33.89 35.85 -10.73
C GLY A 52 32.64 35.29 -10.05
N ALA A 53 31.82 36.16 -9.46
CA ALA A 53 30.56 35.78 -8.82
C ALA A 53 29.59 35.14 -9.82
N ASN A 54 29.50 35.65 -11.05
CA ASN A 54 28.63 35.09 -12.08
C ASN A 54 29.08 33.67 -12.50
N ARG A 55 30.39 33.43 -12.61
CA ARG A 55 30.92 32.07 -12.83
C ARG A 55 30.55 31.13 -11.68
N GLN A 56 30.65 31.60 -10.44
CA GLN A 56 30.30 30.81 -9.27
C GLN A 56 28.81 30.47 -9.22
N VAL A 57 27.93 31.40 -9.61
CA VAL A 57 26.48 31.15 -9.73
C VAL A 57 26.21 30.08 -10.79
N ASP A 58 26.87 30.14 -11.94
CA ASP A 58 26.74 29.14 -13.01
C ASP A 58 27.25 27.75 -12.54
N GLU A 59 28.35 27.69 -11.81
CA GLU A 59 28.84 26.46 -11.19
C GLU A 59 27.85 25.87 -10.18
N LEU A 60 27.28 26.70 -9.30
CA LEU A 60 26.25 26.29 -8.34
C LEU A 60 24.99 25.80 -9.04
N GLN A 61 24.56 26.48 -10.10
CA GLN A 61 23.40 26.07 -10.89
C GLN A 61 23.62 24.69 -11.51
N ARG A 62 24.80 24.46 -12.11
CA ARG A 62 25.15 23.14 -12.66
C ARG A 62 25.20 22.06 -11.59
N ALA A 63 25.77 22.35 -10.43
CA ALA A 63 25.81 21.41 -9.30
C ALA A 63 24.40 21.08 -8.79
N LEU A 64 23.52 22.07 -8.70
CA LEU A 64 22.12 21.89 -8.31
C LEU A 64 21.37 21.03 -9.34
N THR A 65 21.54 21.28 -10.64
CA THR A 65 20.93 20.46 -11.70
C THR A 65 21.40 19.01 -11.65
N ARG A 66 22.71 18.77 -11.45
CA ARG A 66 23.25 17.41 -11.29
C ARG A 66 22.64 16.72 -10.07
N ARG A 67 22.61 17.41 -8.93
CA ARG A 67 22.00 16.88 -7.70
C ARG A 67 20.52 16.57 -7.86
N HIS A 68 19.78 17.39 -8.60
CA HIS A 68 18.38 17.11 -8.90
C HIS A 68 18.20 15.84 -9.73
N LEU A 69 19.06 15.62 -10.72
CA LEU A 69 19.06 14.38 -11.52
C LEU A 69 19.37 13.16 -10.65
N GLU A 70 20.45 13.22 -9.85
CA GLU A 70 20.85 12.14 -8.93
C GLU A 70 19.76 11.84 -7.88
N LEU A 71 19.11 12.87 -7.32
CA LEU A 71 18.01 12.69 -6.39
C LEU A 71 16.79 12.07 -7.06
N ASN A 72 16.47 12.47 -8.29
CA ASN A 72 15.34 11.88 -9.02
C ASN A 72 15.61 10.41 -9.33
N GLU A 73 16.83 10.07 -9.75
CA GLU A 73 17.27 8.68 -9.94
C GLU A 73 17.21 7.88 -8.63
N ALA A 74 17.69 8.44 -7.52
CA ALA A 74 17.61 7.81 -6.21
C ALA A 74 16.16 7.62 -5.73
N ILE A 75 15.27 8.57 -6.02
CA ILE A 75 13.83 8.45 -5.73
C ILE A 75 13.20 7.36 -6.57
N GLU A 76 13.53 7.26 -7.86
CA GLU A 76 13.06 6.16 -8.71
C GLU A 76 13.58 4.82 -8.22
N GLU A 77 14.84 4.73 -7.82
CA GLU A 77 15.42 3.51 -7.28
C GLU A 77 14.80 3.14 -5.92
N LEU A 78 14.52 4.12 -5.06
CA LEU A 78 13.74 3.92 -3.83
C LEU A 78 12.33 3.42 -4.14
N ARG A 79 11.62 4.00 -5.13
CA ARG A 79 10.31 3.52 -5.57
C ARG A 79 10.35 2.10 -6.14
N ARG A 80 11.42 1.76 -6.87
CA ARG A 80 11.66 0.39 -7.36
C ARG A 80 11.92 -0.58 -6.19
N ARG A 81 12.66 -0.14 -5.17
CA ARG A 81 13.04 -0.94 -3.98
C ARG A 81 11.94 -1.06 -2.92
N ASP A 82 11.08 -0.05 -2.79
CA ASP A 82 9.86 -0.07 -1.97
C ASP A 82 8.76 -0.96 -2.59
N ALA A 83 9.17 -2.06 -3.24
CA ALA A 83 8.28 -3.11 -3.73
C ALA A 83 7.51 -3.83 -2.60
N VAL A 84 7.85 -3.60 -1.32
CA VAL A 84 7.01 -3.97 -0.16
C VAL A 84 5.73 -3.11 -0.07
N GLY A 85 5.66 -1.99 -0.79
CA GLY A 85 4.47 -1.16 -1.02
C GLY A 85 3.93 -1.19 -2.46
N SER A 86 4.33 -2.18 -3.27
CA SER A 86 3.87 -2.29 -4.65
C SER A 86 2.34 -2.47 -4.74
N PRO A 87 1.67 -1.94 -5.79
CA PRO A 87 0.24 -2.19 -6.01
C PRO A 87 -0.07 -3.68 -6.07
N ALA A 88 0.84 -4.51 -6.58
CA ALA A 88 0.72 -5.96 -6.56
C ALA A 88 0.71 -6.56 -5.14
N ALA A 89 1.55 -6.07 -4.23
CA ALA A 89 1.54 -6.51 -2.82
C ALA A 89 0.26 -6.06 -2.09
N ARG A 90 -0.22 -4.83 -2.37
CA ARG A 90 -1.50 -4.34 -1.85
C ARG A 90 -2.68 -5.16 -2.37
N GLU A 91 -2.67 -5.51 -3.65
CA GLU A 91 -3.72 -6.30 -4.26
C GLU A 91 -3.69 -7.76 -3.81
N LEU A 92 -2.50 -8.33 -3.59
CA LEU A 92 -2.34 -9.64 -3.00
C LEU A 92 -2.85 -9.67 -1.54
N LEU A 93 -2.50 -8.67 -0.72
CA LEU A 93 -3.00 -8.57 0.65
C LEU A 93 -4.51 -8.42 0.68
N LYS A 94 -5.08 -7.57 -0.20
CA LYS A 94 -6.53 -7.42 -0.32
C LYS A 94 -7.22 -8.74 -0.72
N ARG A 95 -6.67 -9.46 -1.70
CA ARG A 95 -7.18 -10.79 -2.09
C ARG A 95 -7.05 -11.81 -0.95
N GLN A 96 -5.98 -11.76 -0.17
CA GLN A 96 -5.83 -12.62 1.00
C GLN A 96 -6.83 -12.27 2.10
N GLU A 97 -7.10 -10.98 2.34
CA GLU A 97 -8.10 -10.53 3.30
C GLU A 97 -9.52 -10.96 2.90
N GLU A 98 -9.87 -10.82 1.61
CA GLU A 98 -11.15 -11.31 1.06
C GLU A 98 -11.28 -12.83 1.16
N ALA A 99 -10.21 -13.58 0.84
CA ALA A 99 -10.20 -15.03 0.96
C ALA A 99 -10.31 -15.49 2.42
N MET A 100 -9.66 -14.80 3.35
CA MET A 100 -9.76 -15.08 4.79
C MET A 100 -11.15 -14.79 5.34
N ALA A 101 -11.78 -13.68 4.91
CA ALA A 101 -13.16 -13.37 5.29
C ALA A 101 -14.15 -14.43 4.80
N ALA A 102 -14.00 -14.89 3.54
CA ALA A 102 -14.81 -15.96 2.98
C ALA A 102 -14.60 -17.29 3.73
N ALA A 103 -13.34 -17.64 4.04
CA ALA A 103 -13.00 -18.84 4.82
C ALA A 103 -13.58 -18.78 6.24
N SER A 104 -13.52 -17.62 6.89
CA SER A 104 -14.10 -17.39 8.22
C SER A 104 -15.61 -17.61 8.21
N LYS A 105 -16.32 -17.03 7.23
CA LYS A 105 -17.77 -17.20 7.07
C LYS A 105 -18.16 -18.66 6.78
N ALA A 106 -17.36 -19.35 5.97
CA ALA A 106 -17.58 -20.77 5.68
C ALA A 106 -17.36 -21.65 6.92
N LEU A 107 -16.40 -21.30 7.77
CA LEU A 107 -16.15 -22.00 9.03
C LEU A 107 -17.30 -21.81 10.02
N GLU A 108 -17.81 -20.58 10.17
CA GLU A 108 -18.95 -20.26 11.01
C GLU A 108 -20.21 -21.04 10.57
N ALA A 109 -20.51 -21.04 9.27
CA ALA A 109 -21.63 -21.82 8.73
C ALA A 109 -21.45 -23.34 8.92
N ARG A 110 -20.22 -23.85 8.84
CA ARG A 110 -19.93 -25.26 9.11
C ARG A 110 -20.12 -25.59 10.59
N GLN A 111 -19.78 -24.66 11.49
CA GLN A 111 -19.93 -24.85 12.92
C GLN A 111 -21.41 -24.88 13.32
N GLU A 112 -22.21 -23.94 12.81
CA GLU A 112 -23.67 -23.95 13.01
C GLU A 112 -24.32 -25.25 12.46
N ARG A 113 -23.89 -25.70 11.28
CA ARG A 113 -24.37 -26.96 10.70
C ARG A 113 -23.94 -28.19 11.53
N ASN A 114 -22.76 -28.15 12.15
CA ASN A 114 -22.28 -29.22 13.03
C ASN A 114 -23.10 -29.28 14.32
N ASP A 115 -23.41 -28.14 14.93
CA ASP A 115 -24.25 -28.07 16.13
C ASP A 115 -25.67 -28.61 15.87
N VAL A 116 -26.26 -28.26 14.72
CA VAL A 116 -27.57 -28.81 14.30
C VAL A 116 -27.50 -30.33 14.08
N LEU A 117 -26.42 -30.83 13.46
CA LEU A 117 -26.22 -32.25 13.23
C LEU A 117 -26.04 -33.01 14.56
N LEU A 118 -25.28 -32.47 15.50
CA LEU A 118 -25.12 -33.03 16.84
C LEU A 118 -26.47 -33.08 17.59
N ASN A 119 -27.27 -32.01 17.52
CA ASN A 119 -28.61 -32.02 18.12
C ASN A 119 -29.54 -33.06 17.46
N SER A 120 -29.43 -33.24 16.14
CA SER A 120 -30.20 -34.26 15.42
C SER A 120 -29.77 -35.68 15.80
N MET A 121 -28.46 -35.92 15.99
CA MET A 121 -27.94 -37.20 16.48
C MET A 121 -28.38 -37.48 17.92
N GLU A 122 -28.39 -36.47 18.77
CA GLU A 122 -28.91 -36.59 20.14
C GLU A 122 -30.40 -37.00 20.15
N ARG A 123 -31.22 -36.36 19.32
CA ARG A 123 -32.64 -36.75 19.18
C ARG A 123 -32.81 -38.15 18.61
N LEU A 124 -32.05 -38.51 17.59
CA LEU A 124 -32.10 -39.85 17.00
C LEU A 124 -31.66 -40.92 17.99
N LEU A 125 -30.61 -40.67 18.77
CA LEU A 125 -30.18 -41.56 19.86
C LEU A 125 -31.31 -41.73 20.90
N ASN A 126 -31.98 -40.65 21.28
CA ASN A 126 -33.06 -40.73 22.25
C ASN A 126 -34.25 -41.55 21.71
N VAL A 127 -34.63 -41.33 20.45
CA VAL A 127 -35.65 -42.12 19.75
C VAL A 127 -35.22 -43.59 19.60
N GLN A 128 -33.94 -43.85 19.33
CA GLN A 128 -33.41 -45.22 19.21
C GLN A 128 -33.42 -45.94 20.56
N VAL A 129 -33.09 -45.26 21.66
CA VAL A 129 -33.19 -45.82 23.02
C VAL A 129 -34.64 -46.16 23.32
N GLU A 130 -35.58 -45.27 23.03
CA GLU A 130 -37.02 -45.50 23.22
C GLU A 130 -37.53 -46.67 22.35
N GLN A 131 -37.12 -46.71 21.08
CA GLN A 131 -37.48 -47.79 20.16
C GLN A 131 -36.87 -49.14 20.59
N THR A 132 -35.64 -49.13 21.14
CA THR A 132 -34.99 -50.33 21.67
C THR A 132 -35.69 -50.82 22.94
N ALA A 133 -36.07 -49.91 23.84
CA ALA A 133 -36.84 -50.26 25.04
C ALA A 133 -38.22 -50.83 24.67
N ASN A 134 -38.91 -50.24 23.70
CA ASN A 134 -40.19 -50.74 23.20
C ASN A 134 -40.03 -52.11 22.50
N MET A 135 -38.98 -52.30 21.71
CA MET A 135 -38.67 -53.61 21.10
C MET A 135 -38.33 -54.66 22.17
N GLN A 136 -37.58 -54.31 23.20
CA GLN A 136 -37.29 -55.21 24.32
C GLN A 136 -38.55 -55.59 25.09
N ALA A 137 -39.46 -54.63 25.33
CA ALA A 137 -40.75 -54.90 25.94
C ALA A 137 -41.62 -55.83 25.07
N ALA A 138 -41.68 -55.58 23.76
CA ALA A 138 -42.41 -56.42 22.81
C ALA A 138 -41.81 -57.84 22.70
N MET A 139 -40.48 -57.97 22.69
CA MET A 139 -39.82 -59.28 22.72
C MET A 139 -40.04 -60.00 24.05
N SER A 140 -40.06 -59.28 25.17
CA SER A 140 -40.43 -59.84 26.48
C SER A 140 -41.86 -60.37 26.47
N ASP A 141 -42.80 -59.63 25.88
CA ASP A 141 -44.19 -60.05 25.76
C ASP A 141 -44.34 -61.27 24.83
N LEU A 142 -43.62 -61.31 23.71
CA LEU A 142 -43.55 -62.49 22.83
C LEU A 142 -42.93 -63.70 23.53
N LEU A 143 -41.86 -63.53 24.31
CA LEU A 143 -41.29 -64.62 25.12
C LEU A 143 -42.30 -65.11 26.15
N GLN A 144 -43.04 -64.20 26.79
CA GLN A 144 -44.09 -64.54 27.74
C GLN A 144 -45.24 -65.31 27.05
N HIS A 145 -45.58 -64.93 25.82
CA HIS A 145 -46.58 -65.60 24.99
C HIS A 145 -46.10 -66.98 24.48
N LEU A 146 -44.82 -67.11 24.11
CA LEU A 146 -44.18 -68.37 23.71
C LEU A 146 -44.06 -69.36 24.88
N ILE A 147 -43.82 -68.86 26.09
CA ILE A 147 -43.83 -69.67 27.32
C ILE A 147 -45.26 -70.13 27.66
N ALA A 148 -46.27 -69.33 27.35
CA ALA A 148 -47.69 -69.68 27.59
C ALA A 148 -48.26 -70.69 26.58
N GLN A 149 -47.65 -70.87 25.39
CA GLN A 149 -48.08 -71.84 24.38
C GLN A 149 -46.90 -72.69 23.85
N PRO A 150 -46.50 -73.75 24.56
CA PRO A 150 -45.37 -74.57 24.16
C PRO A 150 -45.84 -75.66 23.19
N ARG A 151 -45.89 -75.36 21.88
CA ARG A 151 -45.73 -76.33 20.76
C ARG A 151 -45.93 -75.64 19.41
N ALA A 152 -44.83 -75.27 18.75
CA ALA A 152 -44.62 -75.49 17.31
C ALA A 152 -43.20 -75.06 16.91
N HIS A 153 -42.55 -75.93 16.16
CA HIS A 153 -41.25 -75.74 15.52
C HIS A 153 -41.25 -74.46 14.66
N PHE A 154 -40.37 -73.49 14.93
CA PHE A 154 -40.15 -72.36 14.00
C PHE A 154 -38.81 -72.54 13.31
N THR A 155 -38.85 -72.91 12.03
CA THR A 155 -37.71 -72.79 11.12
C THR A 155 -37.64 -71.34 10.68
N MET A 156 -36.63 -70.62 11.17
CA MET A 156 -36.29 -69.27 10.72
C MET A 156 -35.79 -69.34 9.28
N SER A 157 -36.69 -69.14 8.32
CA SER A 157 -36.32 -68.79 6.95
C SER A 157 -35.95 -67.32 6.95
N ASP A 158 -34.67 -67.05 6.76
CA ASP A 158 -34.16 -65.73 6.43
C ASP A 158 -34.58 -65.41 4.99
N SER A 159 -35.69 -64.68 4.84
CA SER A 159 -36.07 -64.07 3.57
C SER A 159 -36.16 -62.57 3.79
N VAL A 160 -35.06 -61.87 3.53
CA VAL A 160 -35.09 -60.43 3.25
C VAL A 160 -35.83 -60.25 1.94
N LEU A 161 -37.14 -60.10 2.01
CA LEU A 161 -37.91 -59.52 0.91
C LEU A 161 -37.61 -58.02 0.93
N VAL A 162 -36.69 -57.59 0.06
CA VAL A 162 -36.68 -56.21 -0.42
C VAL A 162 -38.00 -56.05 -1.17
N SER A 163 -39.04 -55.60 -0.48
CA SER A 163 -40.24 -55.13 -1.13
C SER A 163 -39.82 -53.84 -1.84
N GLU A 164 -39.46 -53.99 -3.12
CA GLU A 164 -39.15 -52.93 -4.05
C GLU A 164 -40.41 -52.08 -4.20
N ASN A 165 -40.58 -51.16 -3.25
CA ASN A 165 -41.74 -50.29 -3.20
C ASN A 165 -41.47 -49.21 -4.25
N ALA A 166 -41.96 -49.42 -5.47
CA ALA A 166 -41.78 -48.52 -6.61
C ALA A 166 -42.16 -47.06 -6.27
N ALA A 167 -43.05 -46.86 -5.30
CA ALA A 167 -43.41 -45.54 -4.76
C ALA A 167 -42.24 -44.86 -4.01
N HIS A 168 -41.40 -45.64 -3.31
CA HIS A 168 -40.24 -45.14 -2.58
C HIS A 168 -39.08 -44.83 -3.53
N GLU A 169 -38.82 -45.67 -4.54
CA GLU A 169 -37.86 -45.37 -5.60
C GLU A 169 -38.25 -44.12 -6.39
N GLN A 170 -39.53 -43.97 -6.74
CA GLN A 170 -40.01 -42.77 -7.41
C GLN A 170 -39.86 -41.53 -6.54
N SER A 171 -40.09 -41.63 -5.23
CA SER A 171 -39.87 -40.52 -4.30
C SER A 171 -38.38 -40.15 -4.15
N HIS A 172 -37.50 -41.16 -4.17
CA HIS A 172 -36.06 -40.97 -4.08
C HIS A 172 -35.49 -40.40 -5.39
N LEU A 173 -35.99 -40.86 -6.54
CA LEU A 173 -35.66 -40.30 -7.86
C LEU A 173 -36.17 -38.87 -8.01
N SER A 174 -37.36 -38.55 -7.49
CA SER A 174 -37.84 -37.16 -7.48
C SER A 174 -37.00 -36.27 -6.56
N GLN A 175 -36.61 -36.75 -5.36
CA GLN A 175 -35.71 -36.02 -4.48
C GLN A 175 -34.33 -35.81 -5.11
N LEU A 176 -33.78 -36.81 -5.80
CA LEU A 176 -32.50 -36.68 -6.49
C LEU A 176 -32.57 -35.70 -7.66
N ASN A 177 -33.69 -35.68 -8.39
CA ASN A 177 -33.92 -34.69 -9.46
C ASN A 177 -34.07 -33.27 -8.89
N GLU A 178 -34.77 -33.11 -7.77
CA GLU A 178 -34.95 -31.81 -7.11
C GLU A 178 -33.62 -31.27 -6.56
N ILE A 179 -32.77 -32.16 -6.00
CA ILE A 179 -31.40 -31.81 -5.58
C ILE A 179 -30.54 -31.43 -6.78
N ASN A 180 -30.63 -32.17 -7.89
CA ASN A 180 -29.87 -31.88 -9.10
C ASN A 180 -30.28 -30.52 -9.72
N GLU A 181 -31.58 -30.22 -9.71
CA GLU A 181 -32.11 -28.95 -10.19
C GLU A 181 -31.69 -27.78 -9.28
N TRP A 182 -31.68 -27.98 -7.95
CA TRP A 182 -31.14 -27.01 -7.00
C TRP A 182 -29.64 -26.75 -7.23
N LEU A 183 -28.84 -27.79 -7.49
CA LEU A 183 -27.42 -27.65 -7.80
C LEU A 183 -27.19 -26.87 -9.10
N HIS A 184 -27.99 -27.11 -10.13
CA HIS A 184 -27.91 -26.37 -11.38
C HIS A 184 -28.32 -24.89 -11.22
N GLN A 185 -29.31 -24.58 -10.37
CA GLN A 185 -29.69 -23.20 -10.05
C GLN A 185 -28.61 -22.47 -9.24
N GLN A 186 -27.94 -23.17 -8.31
CA GLN A 186 -26.82 -22.62 -7.55
C GLN A 186 -25.58 -22.36 -8.44
N ALA A 187 -25.35 -23.21 -9.45
CA ALA A 187 -24.27 -23.03 -10.42
C ALA A 187 -24.54 -21.90 -11.44
N ALA A 188 -25.81 -21.67 -11.81
CA ALA A 188 -26.21 -20.61 -12.73
C ALA A 188 -26.34 -19.21 -12.07
N SER A 189 -26.33 -19.14 -10.74
CA SER A 189 -26.43 -17.89 -9.96
C SER A 189 -25.10 -17.38 -9.41
N SER A 190 -23.96 -17.97 -9.80
CA SER A 190 -22.64 -17.39 -9.54
C SER A 190 -22.30 -16.37 -10.64
N PRO A 191 -21.97 -15.10 -10.30
CA PRO A 191 -21.27 -14.19 -11.20
C PRO A 191 -19.84 -14.67 -11.50
#